data_AF-A0A9X3X506-F1
#
_entry.id   AF-A0A9X3X506-F1
#
_cell.length_a   1.000
_cell.length_b   1.000
_cell.length_c   1.000
_cell.angle_alpha   90.00
_cell.angle_beta   90.00
_cell.angle_gamma   90.00
#
_symmetry.space_group_name_H-M   'P 1'
#
loop_
_entity.id
_entity.type
_entity.pdbx_description
1 polymer ?
#
loop_
_entity_poly.entity_id
_entity_poly.type
_entity_poly.pdbx_seq_one_letter_code
_entity_poly.pdbx_strand_id
1 'polypeptide(L)'
;MPIPPVPVGSLVLDCSMHGTFLVDLPHRALRGLLVERPGFSEAVSEVVANQASVGPKAGVTQDEIDAILLDNDHIADIDAVLPAARKLVELLEESRAHYDDDRQRRVHAIANSIEGRARTTGIAELLAKYDKTRAYRSATGVKGAKTRRAKKKKAESTNPTPSSPADSR
;
A
#
# COMPACT_ATOMS: atom_id res chain seq x y z
N MET A 1 21.05 24.41 -9.72
CA MET A 1 20.51 23.95 -11.02
C MET A 1 19.53 22.84 -10.68
N PRO A 2 18.23 22.98 -11.01
CA PRO A 2 17.24 21.97 -10.65
C PRO A 2 17.60 20.61 -11.26
N ILE A 3 17.50 19.55 -10.46
CA ILE A 3 17.77 18.18 -10.92
C ILE A 3 16.71 17.80 -11.97
N PRO A 4 17.10 17.26 -13.14
CA PRO A 4 16.12 16.82 -14.12
C PRO A 4 15.27 15.68 -13.55
N PRO A 5 13.94 15.67 -13.84
CA PRO A 5 13.05 14.65 -13.30
C PRO A 5 13.47 13.26 -13.75
N VAL A 6 13.44 12.30 -12.82
CA VAL A 6 13.78 10.92 -13.13
C VAL A 6 12.62 10.27 -13.90
N PRO A 7 12.88 9.65 -15.08
CA PRO A 7 11.82 9.03 -15.86
C PRO A 7 11.07 7.95 -15.06
N VAL A 8 9.74 8.00 -15.11
CA VAL A 8 8.88 6.97 -14.52
C VAL A 8 9.16 5.62 -15.19
N GLY A 9 9.37 4.58 -14.38
CA GLY A 9 9.78 3.25 -14.85
C GLY A 9 11.29 3.01 -14.82
N SER A 10 12.08 3.99 -14.39
CA SER A 10 13.51 3.78 -14.10
C SER A 10 13.70 2.71 -13.04
N LEU A 11 14.61 1.78 -13.29
CA LEU A 11 14.97 0.69 -12.37
C LEU A 11 16.14 1.04 -11.45
N VAL A 12 16.81 2.18 -11.71
CA VAL A 12 17.92 2.69 -10.93
C VAL A 12 17.56 4.11 -10.49
N LEU A 13 17.54 4.32 -9.18
CA LEU A 13 17.30 5.62 -8.55
C LEU A 13 18.49 5.90 -7.63
N ASP A 14 19.31 6.88 -7.98
CA ASP A 14 20.43 7.31 -7.15
C ASP A 14 20.05 8.57 -6.37
N CYS A 15 19.82 8.40 -5.07
CA CYS A 15 19.51 9.49 -4.16
C CYS A 15 20.73 9.94 -3.33
N SER A 16 21.95 9.50 -3.65
CA SER A 16 23.15 9.76 -2.82
C SER A 16 23.38 11.26 -2.60
N MET A 17 23.11 12.09 -3.61
CA MET A 17 23.22 13.55 -3.52
C MET A 17 22.21 14.20 -2.58
N HIS A 18 21.08 13.53 -2.29
CA HIS A 18 20.03 14.04 -1.40
C HIS A 18 20.30 13.67 0.06
N GLY A 19 21.23 12.74 0.32
CA GLY A 19 21.45 12.15 1.64
C GLY A 19 21.83 13.15 2.74
N THR A 20 22.29 14.35 2.39
CA THR A 20 22.63 15.40 3.36
C THR A 20 21.42 16.10 3.97
N PHE A 21 20.26 16.05 3.32
CA PHE A 21 19.04 16.75 3.77
C PHE A 21 17.82 15.84 3.92
N LEU A 22 17.87 14.59 3.47
CA LEU A 22 16.80 13.62 3.71
C LEU A 22 16.66 13.32 5.22
N VAL A 23 15.40 13.31 5.69
CA VAL A 23 15.07 13.08 7.10
C VAL A 23 14.24 11.80 7.23
N ASP A 24 14.68 10.88 8.10
CA ASP A 24 13.88 9.73 8.52
C ASP A 24 13.05 10.09 9.75
N LEU A 25 11.76 10.33 9.52
CA LEU A 25 10.82 10.69 10.58
C LEU A 25 10.27 9.43 11.26
N PRO A 26 10.19 9.38 12.61
CA PRO A 26 9.59 8.27 13.32
C PRO A 26 8.17 7.94 12.88
N HIS A 27 7.72 6.71 13.13
CA HIS A 27 6.36 6.29 12.78
C HIS A 27 5.30 7.27 13.34
N ARG A 28 4.44 7.78 12.46
CA ARG A 28 3.38 8.78 12.73
C ARG A 28 3.85 10.21 13.04
N ALA A 29 5.14 10.51 12.92
CA ALA A 29 5.65 11.88 13.10
C ALA A 29 5.22 12.87 12.00
N LEU A 30 4.63 12.38 10.90
CA LEU A 30 3.99 13.22 9.89
C LEU A 30 2.75 13.97 10.43
N ARG A 31 2.16 13.51 11.55
CA ARG A 31 0.95 14.12 12.11
C ARG A 31 1.30 15.47 12.76
N GLY A 32 0.63 16.52 12.32
CA GLY A 32 0.82 17.88 12.85
C GLY A 32 1.84 18.71 12.08
N LEU A 33 2.53 18.13 11.09
CA LEU A 33 3.31 18.91 10.13
C LEU A 33 2.38 19.80 9.31
N LEU A 34 2.84 21.02 9.04
CA LEU A 34 2.18 21.91 8.12
C LEU A 34 2.35 21.39 6.69
N VAL A 35 1.34 21.65 5.86
CA VAL A 35 1.35 21.31 4.43
C VAL A 35 1.10 22.60 3.69
N GLU A 36 1.72 22.73 2.52
CA GLU A 36 1.48 23.84 1.62
C GLU A 36 -0.03 24.04 1.37
N ARG A 37 -0.46 25.30 1.37
CA ARG A 37 -1.84 25.70 1.12
C ARG A 37 -1.89 26.60 -0.11
N PRO A 38 -3.05 26.70 -0.78
CA PRO A 38 -3.22 27.68 -1.86
C PRO A 38 -2.83 29.09 -1.38
N GLY A 39 -2.02 29.79 -2.19
CA GLY A 39 -1.48 31.12 -1.84
C GLY A 39 -0.06 31.11 -1.26
N PHE A 40 0.54 29.94 -1.00
CA PHE A 40 1.87 29.87 -0.39
C PHE A 40 2.98 30.40 -1.29
N SER A 41 2.96 30.09 -2.59
CA SER A 41 3.97 30.57 -3.53
C SER A 41 3.97 32.10 -3.66
N GLU A 42 2.78 32.71 -3.61
CA GLU A 42 2.56 34.14 -3.63
C GLU A 42 3.08 34.77 -2.34
N ALA A 43 2.81 34.15 -1.19
CA ALA A 43 3.31 34.60 0.11
C ALA A 43 4.84 34.56 0.17
N VAL A 44 5.48 33.47 -0.29
CA VAL A 44 6.95 33.38 -0.36
C VAL A 44 7.50 34.46 -1.30
N SER A 45 6.89 34.67 -2.46
CA SER A 45 7.31 35.70 -3.42
C SER A 45 7.23 37.11 -2.83
N GLU A 46 6.16 37.41 -2.08
CA GLU A 46 5.99 38.68 -1.38
C GLU A 46 7.08 38.89 -0.32
N VAL A 47 7.35 37.87 0.49
CA VAL A 47 8.39 37.91 1.53
C VAL A 47 9.76 38.19 0.91
N VAL A 48 10.13 37.47 -0.15
CA VAL A 48 11.41 37.64 -0.86
C VAL A 48 11.50 39.03 -1.49
N ALA A 49 10.45 39.51 -2.17
CA ALA A 49 10.45 40.80 -2.85
C ALA A 49 10.57 41.99 -1.89
N ASN A 50 10.00 41.86 -0.69
CA ASN A 50 10.00 42.92 0.32
C ASN A 50 11.21 42.89 1.26
N GLN A 51 12.05 41.86 1.20
CA GLN A 51 13.15 41.67 2.13
C GLN A 51 14.11 42.87 2.15
N ALA A 52 14.53 43.37 0.99
CA ALA A 52 15.49 44.47 0.91
C ALA A 52 14.95 45.82 1.43
N SER A 53 13.63 46.04 1.37
CA SER A 53 13.02 47.35 1.64
C SER A 53 12.46 47.46 3.06
N VAL A 54 11.71 46.45 3.50
CA VAL A 54 10.97 46.45 4.79
C VAL A 54 11.30 45.25 5.67
N GLY A 55 11.98 44.23 5.15
CA GLY A 55 12.41 43.04 5.91
C GLY A 55 13.10 43.36 7.24
N PRO A 56 14.17 44.20 7.25
CA PRO A 56 14.85 44.59 8.49
C PRO A 56 13.94 45.30 9.50
N LYS A 57 12.94 46.06 9.03
CA LYS A 57 11.96 46.73 9.91
C LYS A 57 10.96 45.75 10.51
N ALA A 58 10.67 44.66 9.78
CA ALA A 58 9.84 43.56 10.25
C ALA A 58 10.62 42.56 11.14
N GLY A 59 11.94 42.71 11.25
CA GLY A 59 12.80 41.78 11.99
C GLY A 59 13.13 40.50 11.23
N VAL A 60 12.87 40.46 9.92
CA VAL A 60 13.17 39.30 9.07
C VAL A 60 14.65 39.33 8.68
N THR A 61 15.37 38.28 9.04
CA THR A 61 16.81 38.14 8.76
C THR A 61 17.04 37.59 7.35
N GLN A 62 18.23 37.85 6.79
CA GLN A 62 18.60 37.25 5.51
C GLN A 62 18.70 35.72 5.61
N ASP A 63 19.20 35.21 6.73
CA ASP A 63 19.32 33.77 6.99
C ASP A 63 17.96 33.05 6.94
N GLU A 64 16.87 33.67 7.42
CA GLU A 64 15.52 33.11 7.31
C GLU A 64 15.02 33.03 5.86
N ILE A 65 15.34 34.04 5.04
CA ILE A 65 15.01 34.03 3.61
C ILE A 65 15.79 32.94 2.89
N ASP A 66 17.09 32.86 3.16
CA ASP A 66 17.96 31.87 2.56
C ASP A 66 17.52 30.44 2.95
N ALA A 67 17.07 30.24 4.19
CA ALA A 67 16.49 28.97 4.64
C ALA A 67 15.21 28.59 3.88
N ILE A 68 14.28 29.54 3.67
CA ILE A 68 13.06 29.29 2.89
C ILE A 68 13.40 28.88 1.45
N LEU A 69 14.35 29.57 0.83
CA LEU A 69 14.77 29.26 -0.55
C LEU A 69 15.46 27.89 -0.62
N LEU A 70 16.29 27.55 0.37
CA LEU A 70 16.93 26.25 0.47
C LEU A 70 15.91 25.12 0.66
N ASP A 71 14.90 25.32 1.50
CA ASP A 71 13.82 24.34 1.70
C ASP A 71 13.01 24.12 0.41
N ASN A 72 12.75 25.17 -0.36
CA ASN A 72 12.11 25.05 -1.68
C ASN A 72 12.95 24.22 -2.66
N ASP A 73 14.27 24.44 -2.69
CA ASP A 73 15.18 23.67 -3.54
C ASP A 73 15.19 22.18 -3.12
N HIS A 74 15.26 21.89 -1.82
CA HIS A 74 15.17 20.52 -1.30
C HIS A 74 13.86 19.83 -1.69
N ILE A 75 12.73 20.53 -1.59
CA ILE A 75 11.41 19.99 -1.97
C ILE A 75 11.36 19.70 -3.46
N ALA A 76 11.85 20.62 -4.30
CA ALA A 76 11.89 20.45 -5.75
C ALA A 76 12.73 19.23 -6.16
N ASP A 77 13.88 19.03 -5.53
CA ASP A 77 14.74 17.88 -5.78
C ASP A 77 14.08 16.56 -5.33
N ILE A 78 13.36 16.56 -4.19
CA ILE A 78 12.56 15.41 -3.76
C ILE A 78 11.46 15.09 -4.79
N ASP A 79 10.72 16.11 -5.24
CA ASP A 79 9.61 15.95 -6.18
C ASP A 79 10.07 15.49 -7.58
N ALA A 80 11.31 15.77 -7.96
CA ALA A 80 11.91 15.27 -9.19
C ALA A 80 12.12 13.74 -9.20
N VAL A 81 12.32 13.12 -8.02
CA VAL A 81 12.65 11.69 -7.88
C VAL A 81 11.46 10.86 -7.36
N LEU A 82 10.61 11.46 -6.53
CA LEU A 82 9.52 10.78 -5.83
C LEU A 82 8.54 10.02 -6.75
N PRO A 83 8.13 10.53 -7.93
CA PRO A 83 7.25 9.80 -8.84
C PRO A 83 7.86 8.49 -9.35
N ALA A 84 9.15 8.51 -9.70
CA ALA A 84 9.86 7.32 -10.16
C ALA A 84 10.04 6.30 -9.03
N ALA A 85 10.35 6.75 -7.82
CA ALA A 85 10.43 5.90 -6.62
C ALA A 85 9.09 5.20 -6.32
N ARG A 86 7.98 5.93 -6.35
CA ARG A 86 6.64 5.36 -6.15
C ARG A 86 6.32 4.29 -7.20
N LYS A 87 6.63 4.55 -8.48
CA LYS A 87 6.38 3.57 -9.53
C LYS A 87 7.26 2.32 -9.38
N LEU A 88 8.51 2.46 -8.96
CA LEU A 88 9.38 1.32 -8.71
C LEU A 88 8.82 0.44 -7.57
N VAL A 89 8.32 1.05 -6.49
CA VAL A 89 7.64 0.31 -5.41
C VAL A 89 6.41 -0.43 -5.95
N GLU A 90 5.56 0.24 -6.72
CA GLU A 90 4.38 -0.37 -7.35
C GLU A 90 4.76 -1.59 -8.20
N LEU A 91 5.78 -1.46 -9.08
CA LEU A 91 6.26 -2.58 -9.91
C LEU A 91 6.75 -3.77 -9.09
N LEU A 92 7.42 -3.52 -7.96
CA LEU A 92 7.88 -4.57 -7.06
C LEU A 92 6.70 -5.27 -6.35
N GLU A 93 5.71 -4.50 -5.90
CA GLU A 93 4.50 -5.03 -5.27
C GLU A 93 3.68 -5.88 -6.26
N GLU A 94 3.47 -5.38 -7.48
CA GLU A 94 2.78 -6.09 -8.56
C GLU A 94 3.52 -7.37 -8.96
N SER A 95 4.84 -7.29 -9.14
CA SER A 95 5.67 -8.45 -9.48
C SER A 95 5.61 -9.51 -8.38
N ARG A 96 5.69 -9.08 -7.10
CA ARG A 96 5.55 -9.99 -5.96
C ARG A 96 4.18 -10.66 -5.97
N ALA A 97 3.10 -9.92 -6.20
CA ALA A 97 1.74 -10.46 -6.26
C ALA A 97 1.57 -11.45 -7.41
N HIS A 98 2.12 -11.13 -8.59
CA HIS A 98 2.13 -12.02 -9.76
C HIS A 98 2.82 -13.35 -9.44
N TYR A 99 4.07 -13.31 -8.97
CA TYR A 99 4.81 -14.53 -8.63
C TYR A 99 4.21 -15.31 -7.46
N ASP A 100 3.53 -14.61 -6.53
CA ASP A 100 2.81 -15.27 -5.44
C ASP A 100 1.61 -16.07 -5.96
N ASP A 101 0.77 -15.49 -6.83
CA ASP A 101 -0.34 -16.19 -7.48
C ASP A 101 0.18 -17.39 -8.29
N ASP A 102 1.20 -17.17 -9.11
CA ASP A 102 1.82 -18.21 -9.94
C ASP A 102 2.33 -19.38 -9.10
N ARG A 103 3.04 -19.09 -8.01
CA ARG A 103 3.54 -20.10 -7.07
C ARG A 103 2.38 -20.89 -6.45
N GLN A 104 1.33 -20.21 -6.02
CA GLN A 104 0.16 -20.85 -5.43
C GLN A 104 -0.56 -21.75 -6.45
N ARG A 105 -0.80 -21.28 -7.68
CA ARG A 105 -1.41 -22.07 -8.77
C ARG A 105 -0.62 -23.34 -9.06
N ARG A 106 0.71 -23.25 -9.13
CA ARG A 106 1.58 -24.43 -9.32
C ARG A 106 1.41 -25.44 -8.19
N VAL A 107 1.38 -24.98 -6.93
CA VAL A 107 1.12 -25.86 -5.77
C VAL A 107 -0.26 -26.53 -5.86
N HIS A 108 -1.31 -25.80 -6.25
CA HIS A 108 -2.65 -26.36 -6.45
C HIS A 108 -2.68 -27.41 -7.58
N ALA A 109 -2.01 -27.14 -8.70
CA ALA A 109 -1.90 -28.08 -9.83
C ALA A 109 -1.17 -29.36 -9.42
N ILE A 110 -0.06 -29.23 -8.67
CA ILE A 110 0.68 -30.38 -8.11
C ILE A 110 -0.23 -31.19 -7.17
N ALA A 111 -0.95 -30.54 -6.26
CA ALA A 111 -1.89 -31.21 -5.36
C ALA A 111 -2.95 -32.02 -6.13
N ASN A 112 -3.54 -31.43 -7.18
CA ASN A 112 -4.49 -32.12 -8.05
C ASN A 112 -3.86 -33.33 -8.74
N SER A 113 -2.65 -33.18 -9.26
CA SER A 113 -1.92 -34.26 -9.95
C SER A 113 -1.61 -35.43 -9.02
N ILE A 114 -1.24 -35.16 -7.77
CA ILE A 114 -0.97 -36.18 -6.74
C ILE A 114 -2.24 -36.95 -6.42
N GLU A 115 -3.36 -36.25 -6.18
CA GLU A 115 -4.65 -36.91 -5.91
C GLU A 115 -5.12 -37.75 -7.10
N GLY A 116 -4.98 -37.22 -8.32
CA GLY A 116 -5.32 -37.95 -9.54
C GLY A 116 -4.47 -39.22 -9.69
N ARG A 117 -3.15 -39.10 -9.57
CA ARG A 117 -2.23 -40.24 -9.66
C ARG A 117 -2.49 -41.28 -8.59
N ALA A 118 -2.66 -40.89 -7.33
CA ALA A 118 -2.98 -41.82 -6.26
C ALA A 118 -4.26 -42.63 -6.52
N ARG A 119 -5.28 -42.02 -7.15
CA ARG A 119 -6.50 -42.73 -7.55
C ARG A 119 -6.28 -43.68 -8.72
N THR A 120 -5.53 -43.26 -9.74
CA THR A 120 -5.30 -44.08 -10.95
C THR A 120 -4.33 -45.23 -10.70
N THR A 121 -3.25 -45.02 -9.94
CA THR A 121 -2.23 -46.04 -9.69
C THR A 121 -2.46 -46.85 -8.42
N GLY A 122 -3.37 -46.41 -7.54
CA GLY A 122 -3.66 -47.05 -6.25
C GLY A 122 -2.59 -46.84 -5.18
N ILE A 123 -1.56 -46.01 -5.43
CA ILE A 123 -0.45 -45.80 -4.49
C ILE A 123 -0.87 -44.82 -3.39
N ALA A 124 -1.39 -45.36 -2.28
CA ALA A 124 -1.88 -44.57 -1.13
C ALA A 124 -0.77 -43.76 -0.42
N GLU A 125 0.49 -44.19 -0.50
CA GLU A 125 1.64 -43.50 0.11
C GLU A 125 1.80 -42.05 -0.41
N LEU A 126 1.40 -41.79 -1.66
CA LEU A 126 1.40 -40.45 -2.24
C LEU A 126 0.50 -39.47 -1.47
N LEU A 127 -0.63 -39.95 -0.96
CA LEU A 127 -1.56 -39.10 -0.21
C LEU A 127 -1.01 -38.74 1.17
N ALA A 128 -0.28 -39.66 1.81
CA ALA A 128 0.34 -39.46 3.11
C ALA A 128 1.55 -38.52 3.01
N LYS A 129 2.44 -38.71 2.03
CA LYS A 129 3.65 -37.89 1.87
C LYS A 129 3.36 -36.44 1.49
N TYR A 130 2.23 -36.17 0.82
CA TYR A 130 1.84 -34.83 0.38
C TYR A 130 0.62 -34.26 1.13
N ASP A 131 0.38 -34.71 2.36
CA ASP A 131 -0.78 -34.30 3.16
C ASP A 131 -0.89 -32.77 3.31
N LYS A 132 0.20 -32.08 3.64
CA LYS A 132 0.22 -30.61 3.79
C LYS A 132 -0.17 -29.87 2.51
N THR A 133 0.32 -30.33 1.36
CA THR A 133 0.01 -29.74 0.04
C THR A 133 -1.46 -29.91 -0.32
N ARG A 134 -2.03 -31.09 -0.02
CA ARG A 134 -3.45 -31.37 -0.22
C ARG A 134 -4.33 -30.58 0.75
N ALA A 135 -3.94 -30.51 2.02
CA ALA A 135 -4.61 -29.72 3.04
C ALA A 135 -4.65 -28.23 2.65
N TYR A 136 -3.51 -27.66 2.21
CA TYR A 136 -3.42 -26.29 1.71
C TYR A 136 -4.41 -26.02 0.57
N ARG A 137 -4.44 -26.90 -0.44
CA ARG A 137 -5.39 -26.79 -1.56
C ARG A 137 -6.84 -26.78 -1.08
N SER A 138 -7.17 -27.64 -0.11
CA SER A 138 -8.55 -27.78 0.40
C SER A 138 -8.98 -26.67 1.37
N ALA A 139 -8.04 -25.88 1.92
CA ALA A 139 -8.29 -24.96 3.03
C ALA A 139 -9.39 -23.93 2.72
N THR A 140 -9.40 -23.36 1.50
CA THR A 140 -10.42 -22.40 1.06
C THR A 140 -11.80 -23.06 0.95
N GLY A 141 -11.87 -24.28 0.42
CA GLY A 141 -13.10 -25.06 0.33
C GLY A 141 -13.68 -25.42 1.70
N VAL A 142 -12.82 -25.81 2.63
CA VAL A 142 -13.19 -26.13 4.03
C VAL A 142 -13.73 -24.89 4.74
N LYS A 143 -13.06 -23.74 4.62
CA LYS A 143 -13.55 -22.47 5.17
C LYS A 143 -14.90 -22.08 4.57
N GLY A 144 -15.05 -22.14 3.24
CA GLY A 144 -16.31 -21.84 2.55
C GLY A 144 -17.47 -22.74 3.00
N ALA A 145 -17.21 -24.04 3.17
CA ALA A 145 -18.20 -24.98 3.69
C ALA A 145 -18.61 -24.66 5.14
N LYS A 146 -17.65 -24.31 6.00
CA LYS A 146 -17.91 -23.88 7.39
C LYS A 146 -18.79 -22.62 7.43
N THR A 147 -18.48 -21.62 6.60
CA THR A 147 -19.27 -20.38 6.49
C THR A 147 -20.69 -20.64 5.97
N ARG A 148 -20.87 -21.48 4.95
CA ARG A 148 -22.19 -21.87 4.43
C ARG A 148 -23.04 -22.58 5.50
N ARG A 149 -22.45 -23.51 6.24
CA ARG A 149 -23.12 -24.21 7.35
C ARG A 149 -23.52 -23.24 8.47
N ALA A 150 -22.66 -22.30 8.83
CA ALA A 150 -22.96 -21.29 9.84
C ALA A 150 -24.10 -20.33 9.41
N LYS A 151 -24.11 -19.91 8.14
CA LYS A 151 -25.20 -19.08 7.59
C LYS A 151 -26.53 -19.84 7.55
N LYS A 152 -26.53 -21.11 7.14
CA LYS A 152 -27.74 -21.96 7.13
C LYS A 152 -28.32 -22.14 8.53
N LYS A 153 -27.47 -22.43 9.53
CA LYS A 153 -27.90 -22.53 10.94
C LYS A 153 -28.48 -21.23 11.48
N LYS A 154 -27.87 -20.08 11.14
CA LYS A 154 -28.42 -18.77 11.52
C LYS A 154 -29.77 -18.52 10.86
N ALA A 155 -29.91 -18.80 9.56
CA ALA A 155 -31.18 -18.62 8.85
C ALA A 155 -32.31 -19.51 9.39
N GLU A 156 -32.01 -20.76 9.78
CA GLU A 156 -32.99 -21.65 10.42
C GLU A 156 -33.40 -21.18 11.82
N SER A 157 -32.56 -20.41 12.52
CA SER A 157 -32.87 -19.85 13.84
C SER A 157 -33.64 -18.50 13.81
N THR A 158 -33.82 -17.88 12.65
CA THR A 158 -34.47 -16.55 12.51
C THR A 158 -35.86 -16.57 11.90
N ASN A 159 -36.53 -17.71 11.72
CA ASN A 159 -37.95 -17.72 11.35
C ASN A 159 -38.80 -17.41 12.59
N PRO A 160 -39.44 -16.22 12.71
CA PRO A 160 -40.42 -15.98 13.74
C PRO A 160 -41.73 -16.68 13.34
N THR A 161 -42.27 -17.46 14.26
CA THR A 161 -43.62 -18.03 14.21
C THR A 161 -44.64 -16.95 13.82
N PRO A 162 -45.51 -17.15 12.80
CA PRO A 162 -46.54 -16.18 12.47
C PRO A 162 -47.58 -16.15 13.60
N SER A 163 -47.72 -15.02 14.28
CA SER A 163 -48.83 -14.77 15.20
C SER A 163 -50.13 -14.61 14.39
N SER A 164 -51.07 -15.51 14.63
CA SER A 164 -52.44 -15.48 14.09
C SER A 164 -53.19 -14.20 14.52
N PRO A 165 -53.95 -13.53 13.63
CA PRO A 165 -54.82 -12.44 14.03
C PRO A 165 -56.13 -13.00 14.56
N ALA A 166 -56.32 -12.93 15.88
CA ALA A 166 -57.64 -13.06 16.48
C ALA A 166 -58.20 -11.66 16.70
N ASP A 167 -59.07 -11.21 15.79
CA ASP A 167 -59.97 -10.08 16.04
C ASP A 167 -61.40 -10.57 15.81
N SER A 168 -62.18 -10.60 16.89
CA SER A 168 -63.56 -11.04 16.89
C SER A 168 -64.42 -10.06 17.69
N ARG A 169 -65.30 -9.38 16.96
CA ARG A 169 -66.57 -8.74 17.35
C ARG A 169 -66.54 -7.53 18.28
#